data_AF-A0A8T7JZI6-F1
#
_entry.id   AF-A0A8T7JZI6-F1
#
_cell.length_a   1.000
_cell.length_b   1.000
_cell.length_c   1.000
_cell.angle_alpha   90.00
_cell.angle_beta   90.00
_cell.angle_gamma   90.00
#
_symmetry.space_group_name_H-M   'P 1'
#
loop_
_entity.id
_entity.type
_entity.pdbx_description
1 polymer ?
#
loop_
_entity_poly.entity_id
_entity_poly.type
_entity_poly.pdbx_seq_one_letter_code
_entity_poly.pdbx_strand_id
1 'polypeptide(L)'
;MENQAAMLRAIAQHAGLPALRELAGRAGVQAAYRVTVHYFDRRARDSVGTAEFSRVSGARLTVVFLGALGHRPLQHPLAPSRYEALVRALQMLRFDNLSDQPDIPLHGVDLWMVERAAGGFVKSVILAPALARGTYALLIDTIKEYLPTALKLVV
;
A
#
# COMPACT_ATOMS: atom_id res chain seq x y z
N MET A 1 12.24 -5.47 -12.44
CA MET A 1 11.36 -5.35 -11.26
C MET A 1 12.12 -5.09 -9.96
N GLU A 2 13.23 -5.78 -9.67
CA GLU A 2 13.91 -5.67 -8.36
C GLU A 2 14.35 -4.24 -7.98
N ASN A 3 14.86 -3.45 -8.94
CA ASN A 3 15.21 -2.04 -8.70
C ASN A 3 14.00 -1.18 -8.32
N GLN A 4 12.85 -1.38 -8.97
CA GLN A 4 11.61 -0.65 -8.65
C GLN A 4 11.08 -1.05 -7.26
N ALA A 5 11.16 -2.34 -6.93
CA ALA A 5 10.80 -2.84 -5.60
C ALA A 5 11.66 -2.21 -4.50
N ALA A 6 12.99 -2.15 -4.71
CA ALA A 6 13.92 -1.53 -3.78
C ALA A 6 13.60 -0.04 -3.58
N MET A 7 13.35 0.70 -4.66
CA MET A 7 12.95 2.11 -4.60
C MET A 7 11.66 2.31 -3.80
N LEU A 8 10.60 1.54 -4.08
CA LEU A 8 9.30 1.67 -3.41
C LEU A 8 9.39 1.28 -1.92
N ARG A 9 10.23 0.31 -1.56
CA ARG A 9 10.51 -0.02 -0.15
C ARG A 9 11.31 1.09 0.55
N ALA A 10 12.27 1.71 -0.15
CA ALA A 10 13.04 2.82 0.39
C ALA A 10 12.14 4.03 0.73
N ILE A 11 11.09 4.29 -0.05
CA ILE A 11 10.09 5.33 0.28
C ILE A 11 9.43 5.03 1.64
N ALA A 12 8.99 3.79 1.87
CA ALA A 12 8.39 3.38 3.16
C ALA A 12 9.38 3.47 4.32
N GLN A 13 10.65 3.12 4.09
CA GLN A 13 11.71 3.26 5.09
C GLN A 13 11.98 4.73 5.42
N HIS A 14 12.08 5.61 4.41
CA HIS A 14 12.27 7.05 4.59
C HIS A 14 11.07 7.74 5.24
N ALA A 15 9.87 7.17 5.09
CA ALA A 15 8.68 7.58 5.82
C ALA A 15 8.72 7.21 7.32
N GLY A 16 9.78 6.54 7.79
CA GLY A 16 9.92 6.09 9.18
C GLY A 16 8.95 4.98 9.57
N LEU A 17 8.37 4.29 8.58
CA LEU A 17 7.43 3.20 8.83
C LEU A 17 8.20 1.89 9.00
N PRO A 18 7.82 1.05 9.99
CA PRO A 18 8.43 -0.27 10.17
C PRO A 18 8.20 -1.15 8.95
N ALA A 19 9.02 -2.19 8.80
CA ALA A 19 8.80 -3.17 7.74
C ALA A 19 7.44 -3.86 7.93
N LEU A 20 6.75 -4.19 6.83
CA LEU A 20 5.40 -4.77 6.94
C LEU A 20 5.42 -6.13 7.67
N ARG A 21 6.51 -6.89 7.53
CA ARG A 21 6.75 -8.12 8.30
C ARG A 21 6.79 -7.87 9.81
N GLU A 22 7.48 -6.82 10.24
CA GLU A 22 7.58 -6.47 11.67
C GLU A 22 6.21 -6.11 12.23
N LEU A 23 5.40 -5.36 11.47
CA LEU A 23 4.03 -5.02 11.84
C LEU A 23 3.16 -6.26 11.99
N ALA A 24 3.17 -7.15 11.00
CA ALA A 24 2.39 -8.39 11.03
C ALA A 24 2.84 -9.38 12.12
N GLY A 25 4.07 -9.24 12.63
CA GLY A 25 4.57 -10.01 13.77
C GLY A 25 4.17 -9.48 15.15
N ARG A 26 3.56 -8.29 15.24
CA ARG A 26 3.13 -7.71 16.51
C ARG A 26 1.97 -8.50 17.11
N ALA A 27 1.98 -8.66 18.42
CA ALA A 27 0.90 -9.32 19.15
C ALA A 27 -0.45 -8.65 18.85
N GLY A 28 -1.43 -9.46 18.42
CA GLY A 28 -2.78 -9.00 18.11
C GLY A 28 -3.00 -8.51 16.67
N VAL A 29 -1.94 -8.33 15.87
CA VAL A 29 -2.07 -7.99 14.44
C VAL A 29 -2.32 -9.26 13.64
N GLN A 30 -3.46 -9.35 12.95
CA GLN A 30 -3.78 -10.52 12.11
C GLN A 30 -3.12 -10.42 10.72
N ALA A 31 -3.21 -9.24 10.12
CA ALA A 31 -2.58 -8.91 8.86
C ALA A 31 -2.36 -7.40 8.78
N ALA A 32 -1.41 -7.00 7.94
CA ALA A 32 -1.16 -5.62 7.58
C ALA A 32 -1.12 -5.49 6.06
N TYR A 33 -1.63 -4.38 5.55
CA TYR A 33 -1.67 -4.05 4.13
C TYR A 33 -1.00 -2.70 3.94
N ARG A 34 -0.17 -2.56 2.91
CA ARG A 34 0.49 -1.31 2.59
C ARG A 34 0.33 -0.97 1.13
N VAL A 35 0.10 0.30 0.84
CA VAL A 35 0.27 0.87 -0.49
C VAL A 35 1.33 1.94 -0.41
N THR A 36 2.38 1.80 -1.21
CA THR A 36 3.36 2.86 -1.46
C THR A 36 3.14 3.42 -2.85
N VAL A 37 3.00 4.73 -2.96
CA VAL A 37 2.80 5.45 -4.22
C VAL A 37 4.01 6.33 -4.50
N HIS A 38 4.54 6.19 -5.71
CA HIS A 38 5.54 7.08 -6.28
C HIS A 38 4.95 7.86 -7.45
N TYR A 39 5.04 9.19 -7.42
CA TYR A 39 4.57 10.07 -8.49
C TYR A 39 5.76 10.52 -9.35
N PHE A 40 5.83 10.04 -10.59
CA PHE A 40 6.98 10.28 -11.46
C PHE A 40 7.15 11.77 -11.83
N ASP A 41 6.03 12.44 -12.10
CA ASP A 41 5.98 13.84 -12.53
C ASP A 41 6.03 14.84 -11.36
N ARG A 42 6.15 14.34 -10.12
CA ARG A 42 6.13 15.15 -8.88
C ARG A 42 4.89 16.03 -8.73
N ARG A 43 3.77 15.69 -9.37
CA ARG A 43 2.50 16.40 -9.17
C ARG A 43 1.96 16.26 -7.74
N ALA A 44 2.45 15.27 -7.02
CA ALA A 44 2.21 15.06 -5.60
C ALA A 44 3.46 14.43 -4.96
N ARG A 45 3.51 14.50 -3.63
CA ARG A 45 4.48 13.79 -2.81
C ARG A 45 4.18 12.31 -2.78
N ASP A 46 5.25 11.52 -2.82
CA ASP A 46 5.18 10.09 -2.58
C ASP A 46 4.50 9.81 -1.23
N SER A 47 3.66 8.78 -1.20
CA SER A 47 2.86 8.47 -0.02
C SER A 47 2.96 7.00 0.34
N VAL A 48 2.79 6.72 1.63
CA VAL A 48 2.70 5.35 2.14
C VAL A 48 1.52 5.25 3.08
N GLY A 49 0.53 4.45 2.70
CA GLY A 49 -0.61 4.11 3.54
C GLY A 49 -0.48 2.69 4.05
N THR A 50 -0.51 2.48 5.36
CA THR A 50 -0.49 1.16 6.00
C THR A 50 -1.77 0.94 6.80
N ALA A 51 -2.57 -0.04 6.39
CA ALA A 51 -3.74 -0.50 7.12
C ALA A 51 -3.40 -1.72 7.97
N GLU A 52 -3.76 -1.69 9.24
CA GLU A 52 -3.60 -2.82 10.16
C GLU A 52 -4.90 -3.04 10.94
N PHE A 53 -5.11 -4.29 11.35
CA PHE A 53 -6.19 -4.64 12.27
C PHE A 53 -5.63 -5.32 13.51
N SER A 54 -5.99 -4.77 14.67
CA SER A 54 -5.80 -5.38 15.97
C SER A 54 -7.16 -5.63 16.62
N ARG A 55 -7.31 -6.78 17.29
CA ARG A 55 -8.53 -7.08 18.07
C ARG A 55 -8.77 -6.07 19.20
N VAL A 56 -7.72 -5.45 19.72
CA VAL A 56 -7.81 -4.50 20.86
C VAL A 56 -8.12 -3.09 20.37
N SER A 57 -7.48 -2.66 19.27
CA SER A 57 -7.51 -1.27 18.81
C SER A 57 -8.36 -1.03 17.56
N GLY A 58 -8.96 -2.09 17.01
CA GLY A 58 -9.70 -2.05 15.75
C GLY A 58 -8.81 -1.90 14.52
N ALA A 59 -9.43 -1.57 13.38
CA ALA A 59 -8.72 -1.26 12.14
C ALA A 59 -8.24 0.19 12.12
N ARG A 60 -7.01 0.40 11.68
CA ARG A 60 -6.39 1.73 11.57
C ARG A 60 -5.65 1.86 10.25
N LEU A 61 -5.68 3.05 9.68
CA LEU A 61 -4.88 3.43 8.53
C LEU A 61 -3.89 4.52 8.95
N THR A 62 -2.61 4.24 8.81
CA THR A 62 -1.53 5.22 8.99
C THR A 62 -1.04 5.67 7.63
N VAL A 63 -1.03 6.99 7.36
CA VAL A 63 -0.55 7.56 6.08
C VAL A 63 0.59 8.52 6.35
N VAL A 64 1.66 8.42 5.57
CA VAL A 64 2.77 9.38 5.56
C VAL A 64 2.91 9.93 4.15
N PHE A 65 3.09 11.25 4.02
CA PHE A 65 3.43 11.92 2.77
C PHE A 65 4.88 12.40 2.85
N LEU A 66 5.75 11.86 2.01
CA LEU A 66 7.19 12.11 2.09
C LEU A 66 7.49 13.55 1.64
N GLY A 67 8.21 14.33 2.45
CA GLY A 67 8.49 15.73 2.12
C GLY A 67 7.34 16.70 2.42
N ALA A 68 6.23 16.22 2.98
CA ALA A 68 5.09 17.06 3.35
C ALA A 68 4.64 16.81 4.80
N LEU A 69 3.89 17.76 5.36
CA LEU A 69 3.30 17.68 6.70
C LEU A 69 4.32 17.31 7.81
N GLY A 70 5.56 17.75 7.64
CA GLY A 70 6.67 17.45 8.56
C GLY A 70 7.00 15.95 8.66
N HIS A 71 6.68 15.15 7.64
CA HIS A 71 6.87 13.69 7.62
C HIS A 71 6.13 12.97 8.76
N ARG A 72 5.07 13.57 9.31
CA ARG A 72 4.34 13.02 10.44
C ARG A 72 3.32 11.98 9.97
N PRO A 73 3.28 10.79 10.60
CA PRO A 73 2.23 9.82 10.33
C PRO A 73 0.85 10.36 10.74
N LEU A 74 -0.06 10.40 9.77
CA LEU A 74 -1.47 10.71 9.99
C LEU A 74 -2.22 9.42 10.27
N GLN A 75 -2.90 9.36 11.41
CA GLN A 75 -3.69 8.19 11.79
C GLN A 75 -5.16 8.45 11.51
N HIS A 76 -5.78 7.54 10.77
CA HIS A 76 -7.19 7.56 10.44
C HIS A 76 -7.86 6.31 10.99
N PRO A 77 -9.00 6.44 11.69
CA PRO A 77 -9.81 5.28 12.02
C PRO A 77 -10.28 4.64 10.71
N LEU A 78 -10.16 3.32 10.62
CA LEU A 78 -10.69 2.55 9.51
C LEU A 78 -11.89 1.76 10.04
N ALA A 79 -13.07 1.95 9.45
CA ALA A 79 -14.25 1.19 9.87
C ALA A 79 -13.95 -0.33 9.71
N PRO A 80 -14.27 -1.18 10.71
CA PRO A 80 -14.01 -2.61 10.62
C PRO A 80 -14.60 -3.25 9.35
N SER A 81 -15.83 -2.86 8.97
CA SER A 81 -16.47 -3.30 7.74
C SER A 81 -15.70 -2.94 6.47
N ARG A 82 -15.06 -1.75 6.45
CA ARG A 82 -14.21 -1.32 5.32
C ARG A 82 -12.93 -2.14 5.23
N TYR A 83 -12.31 -2.42 6.38
CA TYR A 83 -11.14 -3.29 6.44
C TYR A 83 -11.48 -4.71 5.99
N GLU A 84 -12.57 -5.29 6.49
CA GLU A 84 -13.01 -6.62 6.07
C GLU A 84 -13.34 -6.70 4.57
N ALA A 85 -13.97 -5.66 4.02
CA ALA A 85 -14.25 -5.56 2.60
C ALA A 85 -12.96 -5.51 1.75
N LEU A 86 -11.95 -4.73 2.18
CA LEU A 86 -10.61 -4.75 1.56
C LEU A 86 -10.01 -6.15 1.56
N VAL A 87 -10.02 -6.83 2.73
CA VAL A 87 -9.46 -8.18 2.86
C VAL A 87 -10.16 -9.15 1.90
N ARG A 88 -11.50 -9.13 1.86
CA ARG A 88 -12.29 -10.00 0.96
C ARG A 88 -12.01 -9.69 -0.51
N ALA A 89 -11.92 -8.42 -0.89
CA ALA A 89 -11.61 -8.02 -2.26
C ALA A 89 -10.24 -8.54 -2.71
N LEU A 90 -9.21 -8.40 -1.87
CA LEU A 90 -7.87 -8.92 -2.16
C LEU A 90 -7.83 -10.46 -2.23
N GLN A 91 -8.62 -11.15 -1.41
CA GLN A 91 -8.77 -12.61 -1.50
C GLN A 91 -9.43 -13.04 -2.81
N MET A 92 -10.50 -12.36 -3.23
CA MET A 92 -11.18 -12.64 -4.50
C MET A 92 -10.27 -12.41 -5.71
N LEU A 93 -9.40 -11.40 -5.66
CA LEU A 93 -8.38 -11.14 -6.67
C LEU A 93 -7.23 -12.16 -6.65
N ARG A 94 -7.22 -13.10 -5.69
CA ARG A 94 -6.11 -14.03 -5.43
C ARG A 94 -4.77 -13.30 -5.32
N PHE A 95 -4.77 -12.18 -4.59
CA PHE A 95 -3.62 -11.26 -4.50
C PHE A 95 -2.28 -11.96 -4.20
N ASP A 96 -2.30 -12.97 -3.32
CA ASP A 96 -1.10 -13.73 -2.94
C ASP A 96 -0.43 -14.44 -4.14
N ASN A 97 -1.18 -14.74 -5.20
CA ASN A 97 -0.72 -15.41 -6.41
C ASN A 97 -0.41 -14.43 -7.57
N LEU A 98 -0.69 -13.13 -7.41
CA LEU A 98 -0.42 -12.17 -8.47
C LEU A 98 1.08 -11.92 -8.59
N SER A 99 1.58 -11.92 -9.83
CA SER A 99 2.90 -11.35 -10.14
C SER A 99 2.79 -9.84 -10.30
N ASP A 100 3.93 -9.15 -10.25
CA ASP A 100 4.00 -7.75 -10.67
C ASP A 100 3.39 -7.57 -12.07
N GLN A 101 2.82 -6.39 -12.33
CA GLN A 101 2.27 -6.08 -13.65
C GLN A 101 3.38 -6.23 -14.71
N PRO A 102 3.12 -6.96 -15.82
CA PRO A 102 4.08 -7.08 -16.90
C PRO A 102 4.25 -5.75 -17.65
N ASP A 103 5.39 -5.61 -18.33
CA ASP A 103 5.66 -4.51 -19.26
C ASP A 103 5.53 -3.09 -18.67
N ILE A 104 5.80 -2.93 -17.37
CA ILE A 104 5.86 -1.60 -16.74
C ILE A 104 7.09 -0.84 -17.27
N PRO A 105 6.91 0.38 -17.82
CA PRO A 105 8.03 1.22 -18.21
C PRO A 105 8.99 1.52 -17.04
N LEU A 106 10.28 1.62 -17.34
CA LEU A 106 11.29 1.93 -16.31
C LEU A 106 11.18 3.36 -15.77
N HIS A 107 10.58 4.26 -16.53
CA HIS A 107 10.44 5.69 -16.23
C HIS A 107 9.18 6.23 -16.91
N GLY A 108 8.76 7.45 -16.55
CA GLY A 108 7.63 8.12 -17.20
C GLY A 108 6.25 7.77 -16.66
N VAL A 109 6.16 6.89 -15.64
CA VAL A 109 4.88 6.43 -15.08
C VAL A 109 4.93 6.41 -13.56
N ASP A 110 3.79 6.69 -12.95
CA ASP A 110 3.63 6.47 -11.51
C ASP A 110 3.67 4.98 -11.20
N LEU A 111 4.23 4.66 -10.03
CA LEU A 111 4.37 3.29 -9.57
C LEU A 111 3.68 3.14 -8.23
N TRP A 112 2.87 2.08 -8.12
CA TRP A 112 2.31 1.63 -6.85
C TRP A 112 2.95 0.30 -6.48
N MET A 113 3.30 0.14 -5.21
CA MET A 113 3.55 -1.17 -4.61
C MET A 113 2.45 -1.44 -3.60
N VAL A 114 1.66 -2.48 -3.84
CA VAL A 114 0.70 -2.99 -2.87
C VAL A 114 1.33 -4.18 -2.17
N GLU A 115 1.27 -4.21 -0.85
CA GLU A 115 1.85 -5.26 -0.03
C GLU A 115 0.80 -5.81 0.96
N ARG A 116 0.93 -7.09 1.26
CA ARG A 116 0.19 -7.78 2.32
C ARG A 116 1.19 -8.56 3.17
N ALA A 117 1.03 -8.51 4.49
CA ALA A 117 1.76 -9.36 5.42
C ALA A 117 0.83 -10.00 6.45
N ALA A 118 1.14 -11.23 6.83
CA ALA A 118 0.47 -11.96 7.91
C ALA A 118 1.47 -12.95 8.54
N GLY A 119 1.74 -12.80 9.84
CA GLY A 119 2.83 -13.51 10.49
C GLY A 119 4.18 -13.24 9.80
N GLY A 120 4.90 -14.30 9.42
CA GLY A 120 6.19 -14.19 8.70
C GLY A 120 6.08 -13.97 7.18
N PHE A 121 4.89 -14.15 6.59
CA PHE A 121 4.67 -14.04 5.16
C PHE A 121 4.49 -12.59 4.71
N VAL A 122 5.13 -12.22 3.59
CA VAL A 122 4.95 -10.92 2.93
C VAL A 122 4.82 -11.15 1.42
N LYS A 123 3.80 -10.55 0.81
CA LYS A 123 3.61 -10.48 -0.63
C LYS A 123 3.59 -9.02 -1.07
N SER A 124 4.24 -8.73 -2.19
CA SER A 124 4.16 -7.44 -2.89
C SER A 124 3.74 -7.63 -4.34
N VAL A 125 3.02 -6.64 -4.87
CA VAL A 125 2.70 -6.50 -6.30
C VAL A 125 2.98 -5.05 -6.70
N ILE A 126 3.83 -4.88 -7.71
CA ILE A 126 4.14 -3.58 -8.32
C ILE A 126 3.26 -3.40 -9.56
N LEU A 127 2.71 -2.21 -9.73
CA LEU A 127 1.86 -1.87 -10.86
C LEU A 127 1.97 -0.39 -11.23
N ALA A 128 1.61 -0.07 -12.48
CA ALA A 128 1.56 1.29 -13.00
C ALA A 128 0.10 1.68 -13.24
N PRO A 129 -0.51 2.55 -12.40
CA PRO A 129 -1.96 2.77 -12.44
C PRO A 129 -2.51 3.22 -13.79
N ALA A 130 -1.76 4.05 -14.52
CA ALA A 130 -2.17 4.56 -15.83
C ALA A 130 -2.19 3.49 -16.93
N LEU A 131 -1.50 2.36 -16.73
CA LEU A 131 -1.33 1.30 -17.72
C LEU A 131 -2.06 0.00 -17.35
N ALA A 132 -2.59 -0.07 -16.13
CA ALA A 132 -3.17 -1.29 -15.59
C ALA A 132 -4.45 -1.70 -16.35
N ARG A 133 -4.57 -3.01 -16.58
CA ARG A 133 -5.73 -3.65 -17.23
C ARG A 133 -6.10 -4.93 -16.48
N GLY A 134 -7.32 -5.43 -16.70
CA GLY A 134 -7.80 -6.67 -16.09
C GLY A 134 -7.66 -6.66 -14.57
N THR A 135 -7.04 -7.70 -14.00
CA THR A 135 -6.87 -7.86 -12.55
C THR A 135 -6.11 -6.71 -11.89
N TYR A 136 -5.16 -6.07 -12.58
CA TYR A 136 -4.42 -4.93 -12.02
C TYR A 136 -5.29 -3.68 -11.92
N ALA A 137 -6.22 -3.48 -12.88
CA ALA A 137 -7.21 -2.40 -12.80
C ALA A 137 -8.16 -2.62 -11.61
N LEU A 138 -8.64 -3.87 -11.43
CA LEU A 138 -9.46 -4.23 -10.27
C LEU A 138 -8.72 -4.03 -8.93
N LEU A 139 -7.42 -4.33 -8.88
CA LEU A 139 -6.60 -4.06 -7.70
C LEU A 139 -6.52 -2.56 -7.41
N ILE A 140 -6.33 -1.71 -8.43
CA ILE A 140 -6.32 -0.26 -8.26
C ILE A 140 -7.66 0.24 -7.72
N ASP A 141 -8.76 -0.22 -8.30
CA ASP A 141 -10.11 0.20 -7.90
C ASP A 141 -10.40 -0.25 -6.46
N THR A 142 -9.97 -1.46 -6.09
CA THR A 142 -10.02 -1.95 -4.70
C THR A 142 -9.27 -1.02 -3.74
N ILE A 143 -8.05 -0.60 -4.07
CA ILE A 143 -7.27 0.30 -3.20
C ILE A 143 -7.90 1.70 -3.15
N LYS A 144 -8.42 2.22 -4.27
CA LYS A 144 -9.14 3.50 -4.30
C LYS A 144 -10.40 3.48 -3.45
N GLU A 145 -11.17 2.40 -3.52
CA GLU A 145 -12.42 2.25 -2.78
C GLU A 145 -12.17 2.16 -1.26
N TYR A 146 -11.25 1.30 -0.85
CA TYR A 146 -11.09 0.97 0.57
C TYR A 146 -10.01 1.80 1.29
N LEU A 147 -9.01 2.31 0.57
CA LEU A 147 -7.91 3.11 1.14
C LEU A 147 -7.72 4.49 0.45
N PRO A 148 -8.78 5.27 0.17
CA PRO A 148 -8.68 6.51 -0.61
C PRO A 148 -7.74 7.54 0.03
N THR A 149 -7.64 7.56 1.36
CA THR A 149 -6.77 8.51 2.09
C THR A 149 -5.29 8.30 1.78
N ALA A 150 -4.87 7.07 1.49
CA ALA A 150 -3.49 6.78 1.11
C ALA A 150 -3.10 7.37 -0.26
N LEU A 151 -4.10 7.69 -1.08
CA LEU A 151 -3.96 8.16 -2.46
C LEU A 151 -4.20 9.67 -2.62
N LYS A 152 -4.40 10.40 -1.52
CA LYS A 152 -4.62 11.85 -1.59
C LYS A 152 -3.41 12.54 -2.22
N LEU A 153 -3.68 13.49 -3.12
CA LEU A 153 -2.66 14.34 -3.71
C LEU A 153 -2.28 15.44 -2.70
N VAL A 154 -1.02 15.48 -2.30
CA VAL A 154 -0.43 16.49 -1.42
C VAL A 154 0.80 17.04 -2.13
N VAL A 155 0.90 18.36 -2.29
CA VAL A 155 1.97 19.05 -3.04
C VAL A 155 3.04 19.58 -2.07
#